data_AF-A0A0M8T7I6-F1
#
_entry.id   AF-A0A0M8T7I6-F1
#
_cell.length_a   1.000
_cell.length_b   1.000
_cell.length_c   1.000
_cell.angle_alpha   90.00
_cell.angle_beta   90.00
_cell.angle_gamma   90.00
#
_symmetry.space_group_name_H-M   'P 1'
#
loop_
_entity.id
_entity.type
_entity.pdbx_description
1 polymer ?
#
loop_
_entity_poly.entity_id
_entity_poly.type
_entity_poly.pdbx_seq_one_letter_code
_entity_poly.pdbx_strand_id
1 'polypeptide(L)'
;MSALNVDFDDEELEAIREMARERGLTMKAFVRSSTTDAIAQHRALKEAAAEFQRVFHDSALADAIAAAGLDDGPAGHRSGQAA
;
A
#
# COMPACT_ATOMS: atom_id res chain seq x y z
N MET A 1 12.98 -25.44 -7.99
CA MET A 1 12.35 -24.14 -8.29
C MET A 1 11.08 -24.42 -9.05
N SER A 2 9.91 -23.96 -8.60
CA SER A 2 8.71 -24.00 -9.46
C SER A 2 8.81 -22.89 -10.50
N ALA A 3 8.35 -23.15 -11.71
CA ALA A 3 8.15 -22.13 -12.72
C ALA A 3 6.70 -21.66 -12.62
N LEU A 4 6.51 -20.34 -12.51
CA LEU A 4 5.23 -19.71 -12.76
C LEU A 4 5.22 -19.36 -14.25
N ASN A 5 4.36 -20.02 -15.03
CA ASN A 5 4.14 -19.61 -16.41
C ASN A 5 3.21 -18.41 -16.41
N VAL A 6 3.66 -17.35 -17.07
CA VAL A 6 2.91 -16.11 -17.26
C VAL A 6 2.95 -15.84 -18.76
N ASP A 7 1.78 -15.70 -19.35
CA ASP A 7 1.64 -15.37 -20.75
C ASP A 7 1.63 -13.84 -20.88
N PHE A 8 2.47 -13.34 -21.79
CA PHE A 8 2.53 -11.93 -22.17
C PHE A 8 2.27 -11.86 -23.67
N ASP A 9 1.56 -10.84 -24.11
CA ASP A 9 1.46 -10.58 -25.54
C ASP A 9 2.78 -9.97 -26.09
N ASP A 10 2.87 -9.86 -27.42
CA ASP A 10 4.08 -9.39 -28.08
C ASP A 10 4.42 -7.93 -27.74
N GLU A 11 3.41 -7.09 -27.49
CA GLU A 11 3.58 -5.68 -27.13
C GLU A 11 4.12 -5.55 -25.69
N GLU A 12 3.52 -6.30 -24.77
CA GLU A 12 3.98 -6.42 -23.39
C GLU A 12 5.41 -6.95 -23.30
N LEU A 13 5.75 -7.97 -24.10
CA LEU A 13 7.11 -8.52 -24.14
C LEU A 13 8.13 -7.49 -24.61
N GLU A 14 7.81 -6.69 -25.62
CA GLU A 14 8.73 -5.67 -26.11
C GLU A 14 8.91 -4.54 -25.10
N ALA A 15 7.83 -4.10 -24.44
CA ALA A 15 7.91 -3.14 -23.34
C ALA A 15 8.78 -3.65 -22.18
N ILE A 16 8.61 -4.93 -21.79
CA ILE A 16 9.44 -5.56 -20.75
C ILE A 16 10.91 -5.63 -21.18
N ARG A 17 11.21 -5.94 -22.44
CA ARG A 17 12.58 -5.94 -22.97
C ARG A 17 13.19 -4.55 -22.90
N GLU A 18 12.48 -3.53 -23.35
CA GLU A 18 12.94 -2.15 -23.33
C GLU A 18 13.28 -1.70 -21.91
N MET A 19 12.34 -1.83 -20.97
CA MET A 19 12.56 -1.47 -19.57
C MET A 19 13.70 -2.27 -18.92
N ALA A 20 13.85 -3.56 -19.25
CA ALA A 20 14.95 -4.36 -18.77
C ALA A 20 16.31 -3.87 -19.31
N ARG A 21 16.38 -3.50 -20.61
CA ARG A 21 17.57 -2.93 -21.24
C ARG A 21 17.96 -1.60 -20.61
N GLU A 22 17.01 -0.69 -20.40
CA GLU A 22 17.25 0.62 -19.76
C GLU A 22 17.88 0.47 -18.37
N ARG A 23 17.46 -0.56 -17.62
CA ARG A 23 17.96 -0.85 -16.28
C ARG A 23 19.21 -1.76 -16.27
N GLY A 24 19.70 -2.19 -17.43
CA GLY A 24 20.84 -3.11 -17.52
C GLY A 24 20.57 -4.51 -16.94
N LEU A 25 19.31 -4.95 -16.93
CA LEU A 25 18.87 -6.24 -16.38
C LEU A 25 18.44 -7.21 -17.48
N THR A 26 18.48 -8.51 -17.18
CA THR A 26 17.77 -9.49 -18.01
C THR A 26 16.27 -9.37 -17.79
N MET A 27 15.44 -9.69 -18.79
CA MET A 27 13.96 -9.68 -18.64
C MET A 27 13.50 -10.46 -17.40
N LYS A 28 14.05 -11.66 -17.19
CA LYS A 28 13.72 -12.50 -16.03
C LYS A 28 14.07 -11.82 -14.71
N ALA A 29 15.24 -11.17 -14.63
CA ALA A 29 15.64 -10.44 -13.44
C ALA A 29 14.73 -9.23 -13.20
N PHE A 30 14.41 -8.48 -14.27
CA PHE A 30 13.50 -7.35 -14.21
C PHE A 30 12.10 -7.75 -13.73
N VAL A 31 11.48 -8.77 -14.33
CA VAL A 31 10.15 -9.26 -13.92
C VAL A 31 10.17 -9.70 -12.47
N ARG A 32 11.19 -10.46 -12.05
CA ARG A 32 11.34 -10.88 -10.65
C ARG A 32 11.48 -9.69 -9.70
N SER A 33 12.32 -8.69 -10.03
CA SER A 33 12.49 -7.51 -9.18
C SER A 33 11.20 -6.73 -9.08
N SER A 34 10.52 -6.48 -10.20
CA SER A 34 9.26 -5.73 -10.22
C SER A 34 8.17 -6.42 -9.39
N THR A 35 8.06 -7.76 -9.46
CA THR A 35 7.13 -8.50 -8.60
C THR A 35 7.52 -8.40 -7.12
N THR A 36 8.82 -8.43 -6.81
CA THR A 36 9.32 -8.32 -5.43
C THR A 36 9.01 -6.94 -4.86
N ASP A 37 9.23 -5.89 -5.65
CA ASP A 37 8.95 -4.50 -5.29
C ASP A 37 7.46 -4.29 -5.07
N ALA A 38 6.60 -4.85 -5.94
CA ALA A 38 5.14 -4.79 -5.78
C ALA A 38 4.68 -5.47 -4.47
N ILE A 39 5.27 -6.61 -4.11
CA ILE A 39 4.97 -7.29 -2.84
C ILE A 39 5.43 -6.42 -1.65
N ALA A 40 6.63 -5.84 -1.72
CA ALA A 40 7.16 -4.98 -0.67
C ALA A 40 6.29 -3.74 -0.47
N GLN A 41 5.90 -3.08 -1.56
CA GLN A 41 4.99 -1.93 -1.53
C GLN A 41 3.64 -2.29 -0.92
N HIS A 42 3.04 -3.41 -1.33
CA HIS A 42 1.76 -3.86 -0.77
C HIS A 42 1.85 -4.08 0.75
N ARG A 43 2.94 -4.70 1.23
CA ARG A 43 3.17 -4.91 2.67
C ARG A 43 3.32 -3.59 3.42
N ALA A 44 4.16 -2.68 2.90
CA ALA A 44 4.37 -1.38 3.50
C ALA A 44 3.07 -0.58 3.62
N LEU A 45 2.24 -0.56 2.56
CA LEU A 45 0.94 0.10 2.59
C LEU A 45 -0.01 -0.53 3.60
N LYS A 46 -0.02 -1.86 3.71
CA LYS A 46 -0.86 -2.58 4.67
C LYS A 46 -0.44 -2.28 6.12
N GLU A 47 0.85 -2.27 6.40
CA GLU A 47 1.40 -1.95 7.72
C GLU A 47 1.11 -0.49 8.08
N ALA A 48 1.32 0.45 7.16
CA ALA A 48 0.99 1.86 7.35
C ALA A 48 -0.50 2.07 7.61
N ALA A 49 -1.38 1.38 6.87
CA ALA A 49 -2.82 1.46 7.09
C ALA A 49 -3.24 0.94 8.47
N ALA A 50 -2.62 -0.16 8.93
CA ALA A 50 -2.88 -0.71 10.26
C ALA A 50 -2.44 0.25 11.37
N GLU A 51 -1.26 0.85 11.21
CA GLU A 51 -0.73 1.83 12.17
C GLU A 51 -1.57 3.11 12.19
N PHE A 52 -1.98 3.59 11.02
CA PHE A 52 -2.90 4.74 10.91
C PHE A 52 -4.22 4.45 11.64
N GLN A 53 -4.85 3.29 11.39
CA GLN A 53 -6.06 2.90 12.10
C GLN A 53 -5.85 2.80 13.61
N ARG A 54 -4.71 2.26 14.06
CA ARG A 54 -4.38 2.16 15.48
C ARG A 54 -4.27 3.53 16.14
N VAL A 55 -3.56 4.46 15.51
CA VAL A 55 -3.30 5.80 16.04
C VAL A 55 -4.58 6.63 16.08
N PHE A 56 -5.38 6.64 15.00
CA PHE A 56 -6.59 7.45 14.94
C PHE A 56 -7.79 6.84 15.69
N HIS A 57 -7.72 5.57 16.10
CA HIS A 57 -8.66 4.97 17.05
C HIS A 57 -8.23 5.11 18.52
N ASP A 58 -7.06 5.70 18.80
CA ASP A 58 -6.61 5.98 20.17
C ASP A 58 -7.38 7.18 20.75
N SER A 59 -8.19 6.94 21.78
CA SER A 59 -8.95 8.00 22.43
C SER A 59 -8.06 9.06 23.09
N ALA A 60 -6.85 8.69 23.52
CA ALA A 60 -5.92 9.66 24.11
C ALA A 60 -5.42 10.68 23.08
N LEU A 61 -5.31 10.28 21.80
CA LEU A 61 -4.98 11.20 20.72
C LEU A 61 -6.12 12.19 20.49
N ALA A 62 -7.37 11.71 20.43
CA ALA A 62 -8.54 12.57 20.30
C ALA A 62 -8.63 13.59 21.45
N ASP A 63 -8.39 13.15 22.68
CA ASP A 63 -8.37 14.02 23.86
C ASP A 63 -7.26 15.08 23.77
N ALA A 64 -6.07 14.71 23.28
CA ALA A 64 -4.95 15.63 23.09
C ALA A 64 -5.21 16.67 21.99
N ILE A 65 -5.85 16.26 20.89
CA ILE A 65 -6.26 17.16 19.80
C ILE A 65 -7.30 18.17 20.32
N ALA A 66 -8.30 17.69 21.07
CA ALA A 66 -9.30 18.56 21.69
C ALA A 66 -8.68 19.53 22.72
N ALA A 67 -7.74 19.06 23.55
CA ALA A 67 -7.02 19.89 24.51
C ALA A 67 -6.16 20.98 23.83
N ALA A 68 -5.66 20.72 22.62
CA ALA A 68 -4.95 21.70 21.80
C ALA A 68 -5.88 22.73 21.12
N GLY A 69 -7.20 22.56 21.25
CA GLY A 69 -8.20 23.42 20.63
C GLY A 69 -8.31 23.26 19.11
N LEU A 70 -7.81 22.15 18.57
CA LEU A 70 -7.89 21.83 17.15
C LEU A 70 -9.22 21.12 16.85
N ASP A 71 -9.95 21.59 15.85
CA ASP A 71 -11.14 20.94 15.33
C ASP A 71 -10.73 19.82 14.36
N ASP A 72 -10.83 18.57 14.81
CA ASP A 72 -10.52 17.36 14.01
C ASP A 72 -11.67 16.96 13.05
N GLY A 73 -12.63 17.87 12.83
CA GLY A 73 -13.77 17.66 11.96
C GLY A 73 -14.95 16.97 12.65
N PRO A 74 -16.00 16.61 11.89
CA PRO A 74 -17.23 16.08 12.47
C PRO A 74 -16.97 14.73 13.14
N ALA A 75 -16.89 14.75 14.47
CA ALA A 75 -16.93 13.54 15.29
C ALA A 75 -18.23 12.80 14.97
N GLY A 76 -18.13 11.67 14.27
CA GLY A 76 -19.26 10.79 13.98
C GLY A 76 -19.99 10.51 15.28
N HIS A 77 -21.15 11.13 15.46
CA HIS A 77 -22.00 10.88 16.61
C HIS A 77 -22.34 9.39 16.59
N ARG A 78 -21.80 8.64 17.56
CA ARG A 78 -22.40 7.37 17.94
C ARG A 78 -23.80 7.71 18.41
N SER A 79 -24.77 7.60 17.51
CA SER A 79 -26.19 7.63 17.81
C SER A 79 -26.47 6.48 18.78
N GLY A 80 -26.36 6.80 20.07
CA GLY A 80 -26.81 5.96 21.16
C GLY A 80 -28.30 5.69 20.98
N GLN A 81 -28.63 4.40 20.90
CA GLN A 81 -29.67 3.78 21.71
C GLN A 81 -30.80 4.72 22.15
N ALA A 82 -31.93 4.68 21.43
CA ALA A 82 -33.21 5.13 21.97
C ALA A 82 -34.04 3.89 22.35
N ALA A 83 -34.58 3.95 23.56
CA ALA A 83 -35.34 2.94 24.29
C ALA A 83 -36.74 2.67 23.72
#